data_AF-A0A2M4A0P4-F1
#
_entry.id   AF-A0A2M4A0P4-F1
#
_cell.length_a   1.000
_cell.length_b   1.000
_cell.length_c   1.000
_cell.angle_alpha   90.00
_cell.angle_beta   90.00
_cell.angle_gamma   90.00
#
_symmetry.space_group_name_H-M   'P 1'
#
loop_
_entity.id
_entity.type
_entity.pdbx_description
1 polymer ?
#
loop_
_entity_poly.entity_id
_entity_poly.type
_entity_poly.pdbx_seq_one_letter_code
_entity_poly.pdbx_strand_id
1 'polypeptide(L)'
;MTARSKKRRNKNNAIRRAKNKGKELKKLKKTLGLIDEDGMELMDKIKDITEQEKKETELETVKKEALEDIVKRETKETVDPNKYIEIVNPKTNVKHVYNEKTKRDQFGTYPVWYNAKKEQRKQKMREGKITRKRQFRGKRMHFIDKTSGWKNIV
;
A
#
# COMPACT_ATOMS: atom_id res chain seq x y z
N MET A 1 -47.40 55.46 -42.07
CA MET A 1 -47.40 55.78 -40.61
C MET A 1 -46.08 56.44 -40.22
N THR A 2 -46.09 57.70 -39.78
CA THR A 2 -44.89 58.52 -39.58
C THR A 2 -44.32 58.45 -38.15
N ALA A 3 -43.00 58.31 -38.01
CA ALA A 3 -42.27 58.20 -36.73
C ALA A 3 -41.95 59.56 -36.07
N ARG A 4 -42.94 60.48 -36.03
CA ARG A 4 -42.73 61.86 -35.55
C ARG A 4 -42.64 62.01 -34.03
N SER A 5 -43.28 61.13 -33.25
CA SER A 5 -43.25 61.18 -31.77
C SER A 5 -42.10 60.38 -31.15
N LYS A 6 -41.40 60.96 -30.15
CA LYS A 6 -40.31 60.32 -29.38
C LYS A 6 -40.76 59.00 -28.73
N LYS A 7 -41.95 58.98 -28.12
CA LYS A 7 -42.53 57.78 -27.49
C LYS A 7 -42.70 56.65 -28.51
N ARG A 8 -43.20 56.97 -29.71
CA ARG A 8 -43.40 55.99 -30.78
C ARG A 8 -42.07 55.49 -31.35
N ARG A 9 -41.08 56.37 -31.51
CA ARG A 9 -39.73 56.01 -31.95
C ARG A 9 -39.05 55.04 -30.97
N ASN A 10 -39.13 55.31 -29.67
CA ASN A 10 -38.54 54.44 -28.64
C ASN A 10 -39.20 53.07 -28.61
N LYS A 11 -40.54 53.00 -28.74
CA LYS A 11 -41.26 51.72 -28.86
C LYS A 11 -40.79 50.92 -30.08
N ASN A 12 -40.70 51.55 -31.25
CA ASN A 12 -40.24 50.90 -32.47
C ASN A 12 -38.77 50.44 -32.35
N ASN A 13 -37.91 51.23 -31.72
CA ASN A 13 -36.52 50.87 -31.47
C ASN A 13 -36.40 49.70 -30.49
N ALA A 14 -37.22 49.66 -29.43
CA ALA A 14 -37.25 48.53 -28.50
C ALA A 14 -37.65 47.22 -29.22
N ILE A 15 -38.67 47.28 -30.08
CA ILE A 15 -39.09 46.14 -30.91
C ILE A 15 -37.96 45.71 -31.85
N ARG A 16 -37.28 46.66 -32.51
CA ARG A 16 -36.13 46.36 -33.38
C ARG A 16 -34.97 45.73 -32.61
N ARG A 17 -34.61 46.26 -31.44
CA ARG A 17 -33.57 45.69 -30.58
C ARG A 17 -33.94 44.29 -30.11
N ALA A 18 -35.18 44.06 -29.66
CA ALA A 18 -35.65 42.75 -29.26
C ALA A 18 -35.58 41.73 -30.41
N LYS A 19 -36.04 42.13 -31.61
CA LYS A 19 -35.98 41.31 -32.82
C LYS A 19 -34.54 40.99 -33.24
N ASN A 20 -33.63 41.95 -33.08
CA ASN A 20 -32.25 41.80 -33.49
C ASN A 20 -31.34 41.19 -32.41
N LYS A 21 -31.72 41.21 -31.14
CA LYS A 21 -30.87 40.81 -30.00
C LYS A 21 -30.22 39.45 -30.22
N GLY A 22 -31.01 38.42 -30.58
CA GLY A 22 -30.47 37.08 -30.82
C GLY A 22 -29.57 37.00 -32.06
N LYS A 23 -29.91 37.71 -33.14
CA LYS A 23 -29.14 37.70 -34.40
C LYS A 23 -27.82 38.45 -34.27
N GLU A 24 -27.83 39.60 -33.63
CA GLU A 24 -26.65 40.41 -33.36
C GLU A 24 -25.74 39.72 -32.34
N LEU A 25 -26.28 39.14 -31.26
CA LEU A 25 -25.50 38.34 -30.33
C LEU A 25 -24.84 37.14 -31.00
N LYS A 26 -25.56 36.40 -31.86
CA LYS A 26 -24.98 35.27 -32.60
C LYS A 26 -23.87 35.72 -33.56
N LYS A 27 -24.04 36.84 -34.26
CA LYS A 27 -23.00 37.43 -35.12
C LYS A 27 -21.77 37.84 -34.32
N LEU A 28 -21.96 38.54 -33.20
CA LEU A 28 -20.87 38.99 -32.33
C LEU A 28 -20.10 37.81 -31.73
N LYS A 29 -20.81 36.80 -31.22
CA LYS A 29 -20.19 35.57 -30.70
C LYS A 29 -19.41 34.81 -31.78
N LYS A 30 -19.91 34.78 -33.03
CA LYS A 30 -19.19 34.21 -34.18
C LYS A 30 -17.95 35.02 -34.56
N THR A 31 -18.03 36.36 -34.63
CA THR A 31 -16.87 37.21 -34.96
C THR A 31 -15.78 37.18 -33.88
N LEU A 32 -16.17 36.97 -32.62
CA LEU A 32 -15.24 36.81 -31.51
C LEU A 32 -14.67 35.37 -31.41
N GLY A 33 -15.12 34.43 -32.25
CA GLY A 33 -14.65 33.04 -32.24
C GLY A 33 -15.15 32.21 -31.05
N LEU A 34 -16.21 32.64 -30.36
CA LEU A 34 -16.79 31.93 -29.20
C LEU A 34 -17.75 30.80 -29.61
N ILE A 35 -18.14 30.75 -30.88
CA ILE A 35 -19.06 29.78 -31.45
C ILE A 35 -18.42 29.20 -32.71
N ASP A 36 -18.42 27.87 -32.83
CA ASP A 36 -17.97 27.15 -34.02
C ASP A 36 -18.94 27.31 -35.21
N GLU A 37 -18.54 26.85 -36.40
CA GLU A 37 -19.39 26.90 -37.60
C GLU A 37 -20.78 26.26 -37.39
N ASP A 38 -20.87 25.28 -36.48
CA ASP A 38 -22.08 24.53 -36.12
C ASP A 38 -22.96 25.18 -35.04
N GLY A 39 -22.56 26.31 -34.46
CA GLY A 39 -23.42 27.05 -33.52
C GLY A 39 -23.33 26.64 -32.05
N MET A 40 -22.40 25.75 -31.67
CA MET A 40 -22.12 25.38 -30.28
C MET A 40 -21.11 26.34 -29.63
N GLU A 41 -21.27 26.61 -28.33
CA GLU A 41 -20.31 27.43 -27.56
C GLU A 41 -19.04 26.62 -27.28
N LEU A 42 -17.90 27.12 -27.74
CA LEU A 42 -16.59 26.45 -27.62
C LEU A 42 -16.24 26.14 -26.16
N MET A 43 -16.67 27.03 -25.24
CA MET A 43 -16.43 26.89 -23.80
C MET A 43 -17.10 25.66 -23.20
N ASP A 44 -18.25 25.23 -23.70
CA ASP A 44 -18.94 24.07 -23.15
C ASP A 44 -18.27 22.78 -23.63
N LYS A 45 -17.81 22.72 -24.90
CA LYS A 45 -16.97 21.63 -25.39
C LYS A 45 -15.65 21.50 -24.62
N ILE A 46 -14.99 22.62 -24.34
CA ILE A 46 -13.74 22.63 -23.56
C ILE A 46 -13.98 22.10 -22.15
N LYS A 47 -15.08 22.51 -21.49
CA LYS A 47 -15.43 21.95 -20.16
C LYS A 47 -15.63 20.44 -20.22
N ASP A 48 -16.40 19.94 -21.19
CA ASP A 48 -16.65 18.52 -21.36
C ASP A 48 -15.35 17.73 -21.56
N ILE A 49 -14.42 18.23 -22.39
CA ILE A 49 -13.10 17.63 -22.60
C ILE A 49 -12.29 17.63 -21.30
N THR A 50 -12.23 18.76 -20.59
CA THR A 50 -11.47 18.83 -19.33
C THR A 50 -12.05 17.93 -18.24
N GLU A 51 -13.36 17.70 -18.21
CA GLU A 51 -14.00 16.77 -17.29
C GLU A 51 -13.70 15.32 -17.65
N GLN A 52 -13.61 15.00 -18.95
CA GLN A 52 -13.20 13.68 -19.43
C GLN A 52 -11.74 13.39 -19.07
N GLU A 53 -10.82 14.31 -19.35
CA GLU A 53 -9.40 14.17 -19.01
C GLU A 53 -9.18 13.96 -17.51
N LYS A 54 -9.88 14.72 -16.65
CA LYS A 54 -9.81 14.52 -15.20
C LYS A 54 -10.24 13.11 -14.78
N LYS A 55 -11.37 12.63 -15.30
CA LYS A 55 -11.85 11.26 -15.03
C LYS A 55 -10.86 10.20 -15.50
N GLU A 56 -10.23 10.40 -16.65
CA GLU A 56 -9.19 9.48 -17.16
C GLU A 56 -7.96 9.45 -16.24
N THR A 57 -7.49 10.60 -15.77
CA THR A 57 -6.35 10.67 -14.84
C THR A 57 -6.65 9.99 -13.51
N GLU A 58 -7.86 10.17 -12.95
CA GLU A 58 -8.29 9.50 -11.73
C GLU A 58 -8.40 7.97 -11.92
N LEU A 59 -8.90 7.52 -13.08
CA LEU A 59 -8.95 6.10 -13.42
C LEU A 59 -7.55 5.50 -13.58
N GLU A 60 -6.59 6.24 -14.15
CA GLU A 60 -5.20 5.79 -14.24
C GLU A 60 -4.53 5.66 -12.88
N THR A 61 -4.75 6.62 -11.97
CA THR A 61 -4.19 6.53 -10.61
C THR A 61 -4.74 5.32 -9.87
N VAL A 62 -6.06 5.08 -9.96
CA VAL A 62 -6.69 3.91 -9.33
C VAL A 62 -6.17 2.60 -9.94
N LYS A 63 -5.96 2.53 -11.26
CA LYS A 63 -5.35 1.36 -11.92
C LYS A 63 -3.92 1.10 -11.44
N LYS A 64 -3.10 2.15 -11.29
CA LYS A 64 -1.73 2.05 -10.78
C LYS A 64 -1.71 1.56 -9.34
N GLU A 65 -2.53 2.12 -8.47
CA GLU A 65 -2.67 1.68 -7.08
C GLU A 65 -3.11 0.22 -6.98
N ALA A 66 -4.12 -0.18 -7.77
CA ALA A 66 -4.59 -1.56 -7.82
C ALA A 66 -3.50 -2.53 -8.30
N LEU A 67 -2.73 -2.16 -9.33
CA LEU A 67 -1.60 -2.94 -9.82
C LEU A 67 -0.51 -3.07 -8.76
N GLU A 68 -0.16 -1.98 -8.07
CA GLU A 68 0.81 -2.02 -6.99
C GLU A 68 0.37 -2.95 -5.85
N ASP A 69 -0.91 -2.93 -5.50
CA ASP A 69 -1.47 -3.80 -4.47
C ASP A 69 -1.47 -5.27 -4.87
N ILE A 70 -1.76 -5.58 -6.14
CA ILE A 70 -1.63 -6.93 -6.69
C ILE A 70 -0.17 -7.39 -6.61
N VAL A 71 0.76 -6.56 -7.10
CA VAL A 71 2.20 -6.86 -7.05
C VAL A 71 2.68 -7.04 -5.61
N LYS A 72 2.23 -6.20 -4.66
CA LYS A 72 2.57 -6.35 -3.22
C LYS A 72 2.02 -7.65 -2.64
N ARG A 73 0.84 -8.10 -3.05
CA ARG A 73 0.26 -9.38 -2.58
C ARG A 73 1.03 -10.57 -3.14
N GLU A 74 1.33 -10.57 -4.43
CA GLU A 74 2.09 -11.64 -5.09
C GLU A 74 3.55 -11.70 -4.60
N THR A 75 4.17 -10.55 -4.36
CA THR A 75 5.57 -10.49 -3.86
C THR A 75 5.68 -10.81 -2.37
N LYS A 76 4.63 -10.62 -1.56
CA LYS A 76 4.64 -10.98 -0.12
C LYS A 76 4.91 -12.46 0.14
N GLU A 77 4.53 -13.35 -0.77
CA GLU A 77 4.78 -14.79 -0.63
C GLU A 77 6.21 -15.19 -1.05
N THR A 78 6.88 -14.38 -1.88
CA THR A 78 8.22 -14.66 -2.40
C THR A 78 9.34 -13.92 -1.66
N VAL A 79 9.02 -12.81 -0.99
CA VAL A 79 9.99 -12.06 -0.18
C VAL A 79 10.16 -12.75 1.17
N ASP A 80 11.38 -13.25 1.44
CA ASP A 80 11.72 -13.76 2.77
C ASP A 80 11.46 -12.66 3.81
N PRO A 81 10.54 -12.86 4.77
CA PRO A 81 10.24 -11.86 5.79
C PRO A 81 11.40 -11.65 6.78
N ASN A 82 12.46 -12.45 6.68
CA ASN A 82 13.63 -12.32 7.52
C ASN A 82 14.44 -11.07 7.16
N LYS A 83 14.69 -10.26 8.19
CA LYS A 83 15.66 -9.18 8.12
C LYS A 83 17.06 -9.75 8.37
N TYR A 84 18.03 -9.20 7.63
CA TYR A 84 19.42 -9.63 7.68
C TYR A 84 20.33 -8.47 8.09
N ILE A 85 21.32 -8.76 8.92
CA ILE A 85 22.34 -7.81 9.39
C ILE A 85 23.69 -8.25 8.83
N GLU A 86 24.34 -7.35 8.11
CA GLU A 86 25.70 -7.56 7.61
C GLU A 86 26.73 -7.12 8.65
N ILE A 87 27.69 -8.01 8.95
CA ILE A 87 28.82 -7.71 9.84
C ILE A 87 30.10 -8.08 9.11
N VAL A 88 31.00 -7.11 8.95
CA VAL A 88 32.32 -7.31 8.35
C VAL A 88 33.33 -7.56 9.46
N ASN A 89 34.09 -8.66 9.37
CA ASN A 89 35.19 -8.90 10.30
C ASN A 89 36.38 -7.98 9.94
N PRO A 90 36.83 -7.09 10.84
CA PRO A 90 37.90 -6.14 10.54
C PRO A 90 39.27 -6.79 10.27
N LYS A 91 39.48 -8.04 10.72
CA LYS A 91 40.77 -8.74 10.54
C LYS A 91 40.85 -9.54 9.25
N THR A 92 39.75 -10.17 8.86
CA THR A 92 39.71 -11.08 7.70
C THR A 92 39.00 -10.47 6.49
N ASN A 93 38.37 -9.29 6.65
CA ASN A 93 37.50 -8.65 5.65
C ASN A 93 36.37 -9.54 5.10
N VAL A 94 36.10 -10.68 5.76
CA VAL A 94 35.00 -11.56 5.40
C VAL A 94 33.70 -10.96 5.89
N LYS A 95 32.71 -10.92 4.99
CA LYS A 95 31.35 -10.47 5.28
C LYS A 95 30.51 -11.65 5.75
N HIS A 96 29.89 -11.51 6.91
CA HIS A 96 28.91 -12.46 7.43
C HIS A 96 27.54 -11.80 7.45
N VAL A 97 26.51 -12.51 7.00
CA VAL A 97 25.13 -12.01 6.89
C VAL A 97 24.26 -12.81 7.83
N TYR A 98 23.93 -12.22 8.98
CA TYR A 98 23.19 -12.86 10.04
C TYR A 98 21.70 -12.59 9.91
N ASN A 99 20.87 -13.63 10.03
CA ASN A 99 19.43 -13.48 10.16
C ASN A 99 19.07 -12.97 11.58
N GLU A 100 18.27 -11.91 11.68
CA GLU A 100 17.92 -11.28 12.97
C GLU A 100 17.21 -12.24 13.94
N LYS A 101 16.34 -13.10 13.43
CA LYS A 101 15.50 -14.02 14.22
C LYS A 101 16.29 -15.21 14.71
N THR A 102 17.05 -15.85 13.82
CA THR A 102 17.79 -17.08 14.16
C THR A 102 19.18 -16.79 14.69
N LYS A 103 19.72 -15.58 14.46
CA LYS A 103 21.08 -15.14 14.79
C LYS A 103 22.16 -16.00 14.13
N ARG A 104 21.82 -16.69 13.05
CA ARG A 104 22.74 -17.54 12.30
C ARG A 104 23.16 -16.83 11.02
N ASP A 105 24.39 -17.08 10.63
CA ASP A 105 24.96 -16.66 9.36
C ASP A 105 24.48 -17.54 8.20
N GLN A 106 24.86 -17.18 6.97
CA GLN A 106 24.69 -17.95 5.73
C GLN A 106 25.17 -19.40 5.86
N PHE A 107 26.22 -19.64 6.65
CA PHE A 107 26.78 -20.98 6.90
C PHE A 107 26.13 -21.71 8.09
N GLY A 108 25.08 -21.14 8.69
CA GLY A 108 24.40 -21.72 9.85
C GLY A 108 25.15 -21.58 11.18
N THR A 109 26.28 -20.86 11.19
CA THR A 109 27.10 -20.59 12.37
C THR A 109 26.54 -19.40 13.16
N TYR A 110 26.75 -19.40 14.48
CA TYR A 110 26.41 -18.25 15.32
C TYR A 110 27.60 -17.28 15.43
N PRO A 111 27.37 -15.99 15.71
CA PRO A 111 28.43 -15.05 16.03
C PRO A 111 29.29 -15.55 17.19
N VAL A 112 30.58 -15.20 17.19
CA VAL A 112 31.57 -15.68 18.19
C VAL A 112 31.16 -15.33 19.63
N TRP A 113 30.56 -14.15 19.83
CA TRP A 113 30.08 -13.69 21.14
C TRP A 113 28.76 -14.37 21.56
N TYR A 114 28.09 -15.08 20.65
CA TYR A 114 26.83 -15.75 20.92
C TYR A 114 27.05 -17.19 21.39
N ASN A 115 26.54 -17.51 22.58
CA ASN A 115 26.72 -18.83 23.16
C ASN A 115 25.72 -19.86 22.58
N ALA A 116 26.12 -20.55 21.52
CA ALA A 116 25.33 -21.58 20.83
C ALA A 116 24.88 -22.72 21.76
N LYS A 117 25.71 -23.12 22.74
CA LYS A 117 25.36 -24.19 23.70
C LYS A 117 24.18 -23.79 24.59
N LYS A 118 24.08 -22.51 24.97
CA LYS A 118 22.98 -21.99 25.79
C LYS A 118 21.65 -22.05 25.04
N GLU A 119 21.64 -21.69 23.75
CA GLU A 119 20.43 -21.73 22.94
C GLU A 119 19.98 -23.17 22.65
N GLN A 120 20.92 -24.06 22.31
CA GLN A 120 20.63 -25.50 22.19
C GLN A 120 20.05 -26.08 23.48
N ARG A 121 20.55 -25.64 24.65
CA ARG A 121 20.02 -26.08 25.95
C ARG A 121 18.58 -25.59 26.15
N LYS A 122 18.26 -24.33 25.83
CA LYS A 122 16.88 -23.81 25.89
C LYS A 122 15.94 -24.59 24.97
N GLN A 123 16.37 -24.86 23.74
CA GLN A 123 15.59 -25.65 22.79
C GLN A 123 15.29 -27.05 23.35
N LYS A 124 16.31 -27.75 23.87
CA LYS A 124 16.13 -29.07 24.51
C LYS A 124 15.26 -29.03 25.78
N MET A 125 15.18 -27.89 26.48
CA MET A 125 14.25 -27.69 27.61
C MET A 125 12.81 -27.58 27.10
N ARG A 126 12.57 -26.75 26.07
CA ARG A 126 11.24 -26.61 25.44
C ARG A 126 10.72 -27.92 24.88
N GLU A 127 11.60 -28.70 24.24
CA GLU A 127 11.29 -30.01 23.69
C GLU A 127 11.15 -31.12 24.78
N GLY A 128 11.32 -30.80 26.06
CA GLY A 128 11.24 -31.80 27.15
C GLY A 128 12.33 -32.87 27.13
N LYS A 129 13.33 -32.76 26.25
CA LYS A 129 14.41 -33.76 26.12
C LYS A 129 15.31 -33.78 27.35
N ILE A 130 15.51 -32.64 28.02
CA ILE A 130 16.32 -32.57 29.24
C ILE A 130 15.61 -33.24 30.42
N THR A 131 14.30 -33.04 30.57
CA THR A 131 13.51 -33.70 31.62
C THR A 131 13.44 -35.20 31.37
N ARG A 132 13.18 -35.63 30.12
CA ARG A 132 13.18 -37.06 29.74
C ARG A 132 14.52 -37.74 30.01
N LYS A 133 15.66 -37.10 29.68
CA LYS A 133 17.00 -37.62 30.01
C LYS A 133 17.28 -37.69 31.52
N ARG A 134 16.67 -36.81 32.31
CA ARG A 134 16.80 -36.83 33.79
C ARG A 134 15.93 -37.91 34.42
N GLN A 135 14.77 -38.19 33.85
CA GLN A 135 13.87 -39.27 34.29
C GLN A 135 14.48 -40.65 33.99
N PHE A 136 15.21 -40.80 32.88
CA PHE A 136 15.90 -42.04 32.52
C PHE A 136 17.25 -42.23 33.25
N ARG A 137 17.36 -41.78 34.51
CA ARG A 137 18.47 -42.15 35.39
C ARG A 137 18.14 -43.47 36.09
N GLY A 138 18.05 -44.56 35.31
CA GLY A 138 18.03 -45.95 35.79
C GLY A 138 19.34 -46.39 36.46
N LYS A 139 19.97 -45.49 37.23
CA LYS A 139 21.17 -45.73 38.03
C LYS A 139 21.16 -44.93 39.35
N ARG A 140 19.97 -44.53 39.82
CA ARG A 140 19.69 -44.52 41.26
C ARG A 140 18.99 -45.83 41.58
N MET A 141 19.78 -46.89 41.56
CA MET A 141 19.53 -48.07 42.38
C MET A 141 19.47 -47.58 43.83
N HIS A 142 18.48 -48.01 44.60
CA HIS A 142 18.11 -47.55 45.95
C HIS A 142 17.32 -46.23 45.98
N PHE A 143 16.15 -46.12 46.58
CA PHE A 143 15.13 -47.01 47.14
C PHE A 143 13.99 -46.04 47.54
N ILE A 144 12.74 -46.49 47.56
CA ILE A 144 11.54 -45.73 47.96
C ILE A 144 10.93 -44.88 46.82
N ASP A 145 10.12 -45.55 46.00
CA ASP A 145 9.05 -44.87 45.26
C ASP A 145 7.94 -44.44 46.25
N LYS A 146 7.26 -43.32 45.99
CA LYS A 146 6.13 -42.87 46.85
C LYS A 146 4.97 -43.87 46.92
N THR A 147 4.94 -44.84 46.00
CA THR A 147 3.95 -45.91 45.88
C THR A 147 4.45 -47.26 46.40
N SER A 148 5.70 -47.36 46.88
CA SER A 148 6.21 -48.63 47.40
C SER A 148 5.61 -48.93 48.78
N GLY A 149 4.86 -50.04 48.89
CA GLY A 149 4.11 -50.47 50.09
C GLY A 149 4.93 -50.91 51.30
N TRP A 150 6.19 -50.47 51.41
CA TRP A 150 7.11 -50.81 52.51
C TRP A 150 6.72 -50.17 53.85
N LYS A 151 5.68 -49.31 53.88
CA LYS A 151 5.12 -48.75 55.11
C LYS A 151 4.15 -49.68 55.85
N ASN A 152 3.77 -50.82 55.25
CA ASN A 152 2.81 -51.76 55.85
C ASN A 152 3.46 -53.02 56.41
N ILE A 153 4.78 -53.00 56.65
CA ILE A 153 5.50 -54.08 57.32
C ILE A 153 5.94 -53.55 58.69
N VAL A 154 5.00 -53.54 59.64
CA VAL A 154 5.21 -53.66 61.10
C VAL A 154 4.00 -54.40 61.65
#